data_AF-A0A2N5GG01-F1
#
_entry.id   AF-A0A2N5GG01-F1
#
_cell.length_a   1.000
_cell.length_b   1.000
_cell.length_c   1.000
_cell.angle_alpha   90.00
_cell.angle_beta   90.00
_cell.angle_gamma   90.00
#
_symmetry.space_group_name_H-M   'P 1'
#
loop_
_entity.id
_entity.type
_entity.pdbx_description
1 polymer ?
#
loop_
_entity_poly.entity_id
_entity_poly.type
_entity_poly.pdbx_seq_one_letter_code
_entity_poly.pdbx_strand_id
1 'polypeptide(L)'
;MKFKSKRCYLVYGIAANHLNAKQANYALNHWIKNQRLGKIIYHEHFASKPLGGIAIFEISSQQELDELTMEPQKEDSYLYGWDLNYHPLIHSTDTERFIYQVQYTLSSYRGVNLSYELKD
;
A
#
# COMPACT_ATOMS: atom_id res chain seq x y z
N MET A 1 5.83 -14.41 -1.80
CA MET A 1 5.02 -14.32 -3.05
C MET A 1 5.92 -14.61 -4.25
N LYS A 2 5.41 -15.08 -5.40
CA LYS A 2 6.22 -15.30 -6.61
C LYS A 2 5.91 -14.25 -7.67
N PHE A 3 6.93 -13.52 -8.11
CA PHE A 3 6.86 -12.57 -9.20
C PHE A 3 6.61 -13.32 -10.52
N LYS A 4 5.58 -12.89 -11.25
CA LYS A 4 5.23 -13.45 -12.57
C LYS A 4 5.47 -12.43 -13.69
N SER A 5 5.17 -11.18 -13.42
CA SER A 5 5.28 -10.06 -14.33
C SER A 5 5.27 -8.77 -13.51
N LYS A 6 5.65 -7.65 -14.15
CA LYS A 6 5.46 -6.31 -13.60
C LYS A 6 4.03 -6.14 -13.09
N ARG A 7 3.87 -5.61 -11.87
CA ARG A 7 2.57 -5.45 -11.22
C ARG A 7 2.60 -4.41 -10.11
N CYS A 8 1.48 -3.70 -9.89
CA CYS A 8 1.30 -2.91 -8.69
C CYS A 8 0.79 -3.76 -7.53
N TYR A 9 1.31 -3.54 -6.33
CA TYR A 9 0.85 -4.18 -5.10
C TYR A 9 0.30 -3.12 -4.16
N LEU A 10 -0.93 -3.33 -3.69
CA LEU A 10 -1.48 -2.62 -2.54
C LEU A 10 -0.94 -3.28 -1.28
N VAL A 11 -0.24 -2.50 -0.46
CA VAL A 11 0.14 -2.85 0.90
C VAL A 11 -0.81 -2.11 1.84
N TYR A 12 -1.52 -2.86 2.65
CA TYR A 12 -2.39 -2.37 3.70
C TYR A 12 -1.74 -2.70 5.05
N GLY A 13 -1.66 -1.73 5.96
CA GLY A 13 -0.99 -1.90 7.23
C GLY A 13 -1.73 -1.31 8.42
N ILE A 14 -1.84 -2.09 9.49
CA ILE A 14 -2.24 -1.61 10.82
C ILE A 14 -0.99 -1.37 11.67
N ALA A 15 -0.88 -0.18 12.26
CA ALA A 15 0.23 0.20 13.11
C ALA A 15 0.24 -0.59 14.42
N ALA A 16 1.43 -0.87 14.93
CA ALA A 16 1.59 -1.53 16.23
C ALA A 16 0.88 -0.75 17.36
N ASN A 17 0.20 -1.46 18.27
CA ASN A 17 -0.70 -0.89 19.28
C ASN A 17 -0.07 0.17 20.22
N HIS A 18 1.26 0.18 20.34
CA HIS A 18 1.99 1.10 21.22
C HIS A 18 2.30 2.45 20.55
N LEU A 19 2.08 2.59 19.24
CA LEU A 19 2.36 3.82 18.49
C LEU A 19 1.21 4.82 18.60
N ASN A 20 1.55 6.10 18.73
CA ASN A 20 0.60 7.20 18.51
C ASN A 20 0.53 7.61 17.03
N ALA A 21 -0.45 8.45 16.68
CA ALA A 21 -0.69 8.86 15.28
C ALA A 21 0.54 9.52 14.63
N LYS A 22 1.27 10.38 15.36
CA LYS A 22 2.48 11.02 14.84
C LYS A 22 3.57 9.99 14.54
N GLN A 23 3.76 9.01 15.42
CA GLN A 23 4.73 7.93 15.24
C GLN A 23 4.35 7.00 14.09
N ALA A 24 3.08 6.63 13.97
CA ALA A 24 2.58 5.79 12.87
C ALA A 24 2.80 6.47 11.51
N ASN A 25 2.44 7.76 11.40
CA ASN A 25 2.63 8.51 10.16
C ASN A 25 4.12 8.70 9.83
N TYR A 26 4.94 8.96 10.85
CA TYR A 26 6.39 9.05 10.69
C TYR A 26 6.98 7.75 10.15
N ALA A 27 6.62 6.61 10.76
CA ALA A 27 7.07 5.29 10.35
C ALA A 27 6.70 4.98 8.89
N LEU A 28 5.44 5.17 8.49
CA LEU A 28 5.00 4.93 7.11
C LEU A 28 5.74 5.83 6.12
N ASN A 29 5.87 7.14 6.42
CA ASN A 29 6.57 8.10 5.56
C ASN A 29 8.06 7.77 5.38
N HIS A 30 8.70 7.18 6.39
CA HIS A 30 10.10 6.77 6.30
C HIS A 30 10.24 5.46 5.53
N TRP A 31 9.36 4.50 5.76
CA TRP A 31 9.36 3.22 5.07
C TRP A 31 9.19 3.38 3.55
N ILE A 32 8.21 4.17 3.09
CA ILE A 32 7.96 4.35 1.66
C ILE A 32 9.08 5.07 0.89
N LYS A 33 10.04 5.68 1.59
CA LYS A 33 11.23 6.30 0.97
C LYS A 33 12.30 5.28 0.59
N ASN A 34 12.19 4.04 1.09
CA ASN A 34 13.14 2.98 0.78
C ASN A 34 12.95 2.52 -0.68
N GLN A 35 13.87 2.92 -1.55
CA GLN A 35 13.81 2.66 -3.00
C GLN A 35 13.95 1.16 -3.35
N ARG A 36 14.41 0.32 -2.42
CA ARG A 36 14.52 -1.13 -2.64
C ARG A 36 13.16 -1.84 -2.66
N LEU A 37 12.12 -1.21 -2.12
CA LEU A 37 10.77 -1.76 -2.04
C LEU A 37 10.03 -1.69 -3.39
N GLY A 38 10.66 -1.14 -4.42
CA GLY A 38 10.03 -0.78 -5.70
C GLY A 38 9.54 0.66 -5.72
N LYS A 39 8.92 1.05 -6.83
CA LYS A 39 8.48 2.43 -7.05
C LYS A 39 7.15 2.68 -6.33
N ILE A 40 7.17 3.47 -5.26
CA ILE A 40 5.95 3.99 -4.62
C ILE A 40 5.19 4.90 -5.60
N ILE A 41 3.91 4.62 -5.83
CA ILE A 41 3.06 5.40 -6.75
C ILE A 41 1.88 6.08 -6.05
N TYR A 42 1.50 5.60 -4.87
CA TYR A 42 0.44 6.16 -4.06
C TYR A 42 0.62 5.74 -2.60
N HIS A 43 0.28 6.60 -1.65
CA HIS A 43 0.12 6.22 -0.25
C HIS A 43 -0.92 7.12 0.41
N GLU A 44 -1.51 6.64 1.49
CA GLU A 44 -2.43 7.41 2.32
C GLU A 44 -2.37 6.91 3.77
N HIS A 45 -2.63 7.80 4.72
CA HIS A 45 -2.68 7.50 6.15
C HIS A 45 -4.14 7.37 6.61
N PHE A 46 -4.41 6.47 7.56
CA PHE A 46 -5.75 6.40 8.15
C PHE A 46 -6.02 7.60 9.04
N ALA A 47 -7.16 8.27 8.80
CA ALA A 47 -7.56 9.47 9.52
C ALA A 47 -8.00 9.20 10.98
N SER A 48 -8.44 7.98 11.26
CA SER A 48 -8.94 7.54 12.58
C SER A 48 -8.42 6.14 12.91
N LYS A 49 -8.68 5.69 14.15
CA LYS A 49 -8.31 4.34 14.56
C LYS A 49 -9.05 3.26 13.73
N PRO A 50 -8.43 2.09 13.52
CA PRO A 50 -7.04 1.75 13.85
C PRO A 50 -6.04 2.62 13.08
N LEU A 51 -4.92 2.97 13.71
CA LEU A 51 -3.87 3.76 13.05
C LEU A 51 -3.17 2.88 12.01
N GLY A 52 -2.72 3.48 10.91
CA GLY A 52 -2.12 2.73 9.82
C GLY A 52 -2.17 3.49 8.51
N GLY A 53 -2.13 2.76 7.41
CA GLY A 53 -2.26 3.35 6.10
C GLY A 53 -2.19 2.33 4.98
N ILE A 54 -2.15 2.85 3.76
CA ILE A 54 -1.94 2.08 2.55
C ILE A 54 -0.79 2.66 1.74
N ALA A 55 -0.12 1.81 0.99
CA ALA A 55 0.89 2.19 0.02
C ALA A 55 0.76 1.29 -1.21
N ILE A 56 0.93 1.85 -2.41
CA ILE A 56 0.91 1.10 -3.66
C ILE A 56 2.28 1.18 -4.31
N PHE A 57 2.90 0.03 -4.53
CA PHE A 57 4.22 -0.08 -5.15
C PHE A 57 4.09 -0.72 -6.53
N GLU A 58 4.70 -0.10 -7.54
CA GLU A 58 5.00 -0.76 -8.80
C GLU A 58 6.26 -1.61 -8.65
N ILE A 59 6.09 -2.93 -8.81
CA ILE A 59 7.14 -3.94 -8.67
C ILE A 59 7.51 -4.46 -10.05
N SER A 60 8.80 -4.39 -10.36
CA SER A 60 9.39 -4.72 -11.64
C SER A 60 10.28 -5.96 -11.61
N SER A 61 10.62 -6.46 -10.42
CA SER A 61 11.46 -7.65 -10.24
C SER A 61 11.05 -8.52 -9.04
N GLN A 62 11.54 -9.76 -8.99
CA GLN A 62 11.40 -10.62 -7.81
C GLN A 62 12.15 -10.04 -6.60
N GLN A 63 13.30 -9.41 -6.80
CA GLN A 63 14.09 -8.82 -5.72
C GLN A 63 13.32 -7.70 -5.00
N GLU A 64 12.66 -6.82 -5.75
CA GLU A 64 11.81 -5.77 -5.17
C GLU A 64 10.61 -6.36 -4.41
N LEU A 65 10.02 -7.45 -4.92
CA LEU A 65 8.92 -8.15 -4.24
C LEU A 65 9.38 -8.77 -2.91
N ASP A 66 10.57 -9.38 -2.92
CA ASP A 66 11.16 -9.98 -1.73
C ASP A 66 11.49 -8.89 -0.70
N GLU A 67 12.13 -7.79 -1.11
CA GLU A 67 12.39 -6.66 -0.21
C GLU A 67 11.11 -6.03 0.33
N LEU A 68 10.07 -5.84 -0.51
CA LEU A 68 8.78 -5.31 -0.07
C LEU A 68 8.15 -6.15 1.04
N THR A 69 8.32 -7.47 1.01
CA THR A 69 7.71 -8.40 1.97
C THR A 69 8.60 -8.73 3.17
N MET A 70 9.92 -8.73 2.99
CA MET A 70 10.88 -9.08 4.04
C MET A 70 11.37 -7.88 4.83
N GLU A 71 11.48 -6.69 4.23
CA GLU A 71 12.01 -5.51 4.93
C GLU A 71 11.20 -5.13 6.17
N PRO A 72 9.84 -5.11 6.15
CA PRO A 72 9.05 -4.82 7.35
C PRO A 72 9.23 -5.82 8.51
N GLN A 73 9.80 -7.00 8.25
CA GLN A 73 10.03 -8.03 9.26
C GLN A 73 11.37 -7.87 9.99
N LYS A 74 12.24 -6.96 9.51
CA LYS A 74 13.55 -6.71 10.13
C LYS A 74 13.37 -5.80 11.35
N GLU A 75 14.08 -6.08 12.43
CA GLU A 75 13.98 -5.32 13.70
C GLU A 75 14.29 -3.83 13.54
N ASP A 76 15.11 -3.46 12.55
CA ASP A 76 15.48 -2.09 12.22
C ASP A 76 14.52 -1.39 11.24
N SER A 77 13.47 -2.07 10.78
CA SER A 77 12.46 -1.47 9.91
C SER A 77 11.56 -0.50 10.65
N TYR A 78 11.19 0.58 9.98
CA TYR A 78 10.19 1.53 10.49
C TYR A 78 8.81 0.89 10.69
N LEU A 79 8.50 -0.19 9.97
CA LEU A 79 7.23 -0.92 10.10
C LEU A 79 7.36 -2.20 10.94
N TYR A 80 8.46 -2.40 11.67
CA TYR A 80 8.62 -3.56 12.52
C TYR A 80 7.46 -3.68 13.52
N GLY A 81 6.82 -4.86 13.55
CA GLY A 81 5.65 -5.14 14.39
C GLY A 81 4.31 -4.61 13.87
N TRP A 82 4.25 -4.05 12.66
CA TRP A 82 2.98 -3.74 11.98
C TRP A 82 2.33 -5.01 11.41
N ASP A 83 1.00 -5.05 11.38
CA ASP A 83 0.25 -6.10 10.68
C ASP A 83 0.02 -5.67 9.23
N LEU A 84 0.69 -6.34 8.29
CA LEU A 84 0.73 -5.97 6.87
C LEU A 84 0.09 -7.04 5.99
N ASN A 85 -0.77 -6.59 5.07
CA ASN A 85 -1.35 -7.41 4.01
C ASN A 85 -0.93 -6.89 2.63
N TYR A 86 -0.72 -7.81 1.70
CA TYR A 86 -0.19 -7.52 0.37
C TYR A 86 -1.15 -8.05 -0.69
N HIS A 87 -1.64 -7.17 -1.56
CA HIS A 87 -2.64 -7.49 -2.57
C HIS A 87 -2.15 -7.08 -3.97
N PRO A 88 -1.84 -8.03 -4.86
CA PRO A 88 -1.52 -7.72 -6.24
C PRO A 88 -2.74 -7.13 -6.95
N LEU A 89 -2.59 -5.95 -7.55
CA LEU A 89 -3.66 -5.34 -8.33
C LEU A 89 -3.83 -6.11 -9.66
N ILE A 90 -5.09 -6.33 -10.05
CA ILE A 90 -5.43 -7.12 -11.24
C ILE A 90 -5.36 -6.25 -12.51
N HIS A 91 -5.96 -5.06 -12.47
CA HIS A 91 -6.07 -4.16 -13.63
C HIS A 91 -4.92 -3.14 -13.71
N SER A 92 -4.33 -2.80 -12.56
CA SER A 92 -3.19 -1.88 -12.46
C SER A 92 -1.88 -2.65 -12.43
N THR A 93 -1.29 -2.91 -13.60
CA THR A 93 -0.01 -3.62 -13.69
C THR A 93 1.22 -2.70 -13.59
N ASP A 94 1.02 -1.38 -13.72
CA ASP A 94 2.04 -0.34 -13.65
C ASP A 94 1.40 1.02 -13.30
N THR A 95 2.24 2.04 -13.13
CA THR A 95 1.88 3.42 -12.77
C THR A 95 0.86 3.99 -13.75
N GLU A 96 1.05 3.80 -15.06
CA GLU A 96 0.20 4.40 -16.09
C GLU A 96 -1.20 3.81 -16.03
N ARG A 97 -1.31 2.47 -15.90
CA ARG A 97 -2.59 1.79 -15.74
C ARG A 97 -3.26 2.11 -14.41
N PHE A 98 -2.50 2.30 -13.34
CA PHE A 98 -3.04 2.76 -12.07
C PHE A 98 -3.65 4.16 -12.18
N ILE A 99 -2.92 5.11 -12.78
CA ILE A 99 -3.41 6.46 -13.03
C ILE A 99 -4.65 6.43 -13.92
N TYR A 100 -4.63 5.65 -15.00
CA TYR A 100 -5.78 5.48 -15.87
C TYR A 100 -7.00 4.93 -15.13
N GLN A 101 -6.82 3.90 -14.29
CA GLN A 101 -7.90 3.31 -13.50
C GLN A 101 -8.50 4.35 -12.53
N VAL A 102 -7.66 5.13 -11.86
CA VAL A 102 -8.11 6.21 -10.96
C VAL A 102 -8.88 7.27 -11.73
N GLN A 103 -8.34 7.75 -12.85
CA GLN A 103 -8.99 8.76 -13.69
C GLN A 103 -10.33 8.27 -14.23
N TYR A 104 -10.39 7.04 -14.76
CA TYR A 104 -11.62 6.43 -15.23
C TYR A 104 -12.66 6.31 -14.12
N THR A 105 -12.25 5.85 -12.94
CA THR A 105 -13.14 5.70 -11.79
C THR A 105 -13.70 7.06 -11.38
N LEU A 106 -12.84 8.07 -11.25
CA LEU A 106 -13.27 9.42 -10.89
C LEU A 106 -14.13 10.07 -11.96
N SER A 107 -13.83 9.93 -13.25
CA SER A 107 -14.64 10.54 -14.32
C SER A 107 -16.00 9.87 -14.50
N SER A 108 -16.07 8.55 -14.32
CA SER A 108 -17.29 7.76 -14.53
C SER A 108 -18.23 7.79 -13.33
N TYR A 109 -17.67 7.85 -12.12
CA TYR A 109 -18.45 7.76 -10.88
C TYR A 109 -18.51 9.07 -10.07
N ARG A 110 -17.97 10.18 -10.60
CA ARG A 110 -18.14 11.48 -9.95
C ARG A 110 -19.62 11.84 -9.89
N GLY A 111 -20.13 12.02 -8.68
CA GLY A 111 -21.54 12.33 -8.43
C GLY A 111 -22.44 11.10 -8.35
N VAL A 112 -21.89 9.89 -8.47
CA VAL A 112 -22.62 8.65 -8.21
C VAL A 112 -22.50 8.33 -6.72
N ASN A 113 -23.65 8.14 -6.06
CA ASN A 113 -23.66 7.65 -4.68
C ASN A 113 -23.37 6.14 -4.69
N LEU A 114 -22.18 5.75 -4.23
CA LEU A 114 -21.81 4.35 -4.04
C LEU A 114 -22.29 3.88 -2.67
N SER A 115 -23.59 3.70 -2.52
CA SER A 115 -24.16 3.01 -1.36
C SER A 115 -24.07 1.51 -1.60
N TYR A 116 -23.42 0.80 -0.67
CA TYR A 116 -23.43 -0.65 -0.64
C TYR A 116 -23.86 -1.12 0.75
N GLU A 117 -24.82 -2.03 0.79
CA GLU A 117 -25.12 -2.79 2.01
C GLU A 117 -24.12 -3.95 2.09
N LEU A 118 -23.27 -3.94 3.11
CA LEU A 118 -22.56 -5.15 3.51
C LEU A 118 -23.60 -6.06 4.19
N LYS A 119 -23.95 -7.15 3.54
CA LYS A 119 -24.72 -8.23 4.16
C LYS A 119 -23.73 -9.18 4.82
N ASP A 120 -23.91 -9.39 6.13
CA ASP A 120 -23.16 -10.37 6.92
C ASP A 120 -23.28 -11.80 6.36
#